data_AF-A0A5N6KV95-F1
#
_entry.id   AF-A0A5N6KV95-F1
#
_cell.length_a   1.000
_cell.length_b   1.000
_cell.length_c   1.000
_cell.angle_alpha   90.00
_cell.angle_beta   90.00
_cell.angle_gamma   90.00
#
_symmetry.space_group_name_H-M   'P 1'
#
loop_
_entity.id
_entity.type
_entity.pdbx_description
1 polymer ?
#
loop_
_entity_poly.entity_id
_entity_poly.type
_entity_poly.pdbx_seq_one_letter_code
_entity_poly.pdbx_strand_id
1 'polypeptide(L)'
;MSVPSDNLTASYKAPNGTQEFTHAVTTPPSTPSTEDTAVYLGLLRKYTAQMQSEMNTFLTQKMDEDRKTAESTGSNSTPKIDEAKEEENYGEEVDEA
;
A
#
# COMPACT_ATOMS: atom_id res chain seq x y z
N MET A 1 -24.14 -22.09 -13.81
CA MET A 1 -23.93 -20.90 -14.67
C MET A 1 -22.80 -20.09 -14.05
N SER A 2 -21.76 -19.74 -14.81
CA SER A 2 -20.65 -18.92 -14.29
C SER A 2 -21.11 -17.46 -14.23
N VAL A 3 -20.96 -16.83 -13.07
CA VAL A 3 -21.16 -15.38 -12.94
C VAL A 3 -19.99 -14.68 -13.63
N PRO A 4 -20.23 -13.67 -14.48
CA PRO A 4 -19.14 -12.93 -15.11
C PRO A 4 -18.41 -12.11 -14.03
N SER A 5 -17.09 -11.95 -14.19
CA SER A 5 -16.23 -11.28 -13.22
C SER A 5 -15.10 -10.52 -13.90
N ASP A 6 -14.86 -9.30 -13.46
CA ASP A 6 -13.71 -8.46 -13.81
C ASP A 6 -12.66 -8.52 -12.71
N ASN A 7 -11.45 -8.04 -13.00
CA ASN A 7 -10.36 -7.99 -12.03
C ASN A 7 -9.93 -6.54 -11.78
N LEU A 8 -9.93 -6.13 -10.52
CA LEU A 8 -9.21 -4.96 -10.05
C LEU A 8 -7.77 -5.38 -9.77
N THR A 9 -6.82 -4.81 -10.52
CA THR A 9 -5.41 -5.18 -10.42
C THR A 9 -4.52 -3.99 -10.09
N ALA A 10 -3.40 -4.26 -9.40
CA ALA A 10 -2.33 -3.30 -9.18
C ALA A 10 -0.98 -4.02 -9.27
N SER A 11 0.01 -3.38 -9.90
CA SER A 11 1.34 -3.93 -10.13
C SER A 11 2.38 -3.02 -9.50
N TYR A 12 3.14 -3.56 -8.55
CA TYR A 12 4.34 -2.94 -7.99
C TYR A 12 5.57 -3.50 -8.70
N LYS A 13 6.45 -2.60 -9.15
CA LYS A 13 7.73 -2.95 -9.79
C LYS A 13 8.87 -2.14 -9.20
N ALA A 14 9.90 -2.84 -8.75
CA ALA A 14 11.15 -2.27 -8.26
C ALA A 14 12.35 -3.09 -8.76
N PRO A 15 13.58 -2.54 -8.71
CA PRO A 15 14.79 -3.26 -9.14
C PRO A 15 15.01 -4.58 -8.40
N ASN A 16 14.57 -4.67 -7.14
CA ASN A 16 14.75 -5.83 -6.26
C ASN A 16 13.46 -6.65 -6.06
N GLY A 17 12.44 -6.47 -6.90
CA GLY A 17 11.26 -7.32 -6.86
C GLY A 17 9.99 -6.72 -7.47
N THR A 18 9.01 -7.58 -7.68
CA THR A 18 7.69 -7.22 -8.20
C THR A 18 6.61 -7.84 -7.33
N GLN A 19 5.47 -7.18 -7.19
CA GLN A 19 4.31 -7.70 -6.50
C GLN A 19 3.05 -7.35 -7.29
N GLU A 20 2.20 -8.34 -7.52
CA GLU A 20 0.89 -8.15 -8.14
C GLU A 20 -0.19 -8.30 -7.08
N PHE A 21 -1.21 -7.45 -7.18
CA PHE A 21 -2.40 -7.53 -6.34
C PHE A 21 -3.62 -7.67 -7.25
N THR A 22 -4.56 -8.53 -6.89
CA THR A 22 -5.73 -8.83 -7.72
C THR A 22 -6.94 -9.13 -6.86
N HIS A 23 -8.05 -8.41 -7.11
CA HIS A 23 -9.35 -8.69 -6.53
C HIS A 23 -10.37 -8.94 -7.63
N ALA A 24 -11.06 -10.07 -7.58
CA ALA A 24 -12.15 -10.37 -8.50
C ALA A 24 -13.41 -9.59 -8.11
N VAL A 25 -14.01 -8.90 -9.07
CA VAL A 25 -15.25 -8.12 -8.90
C VAL A 25 -16.31 -8.72 -9.81
N THR A 26 -17.43 -9.14 -9.23
CA THR A 26 -18.55 -9.66 -10.02
C THR A 26 -19.08 -8.58 -10.94
N THR A 27 -19.17 -8.87 -12.25
CA THR A 27 -19.69 -7.90 -13.20
C THR A 27 -21.22 -7.90 -13.21
N PRO A 28 -21.82 -6.72 -13.37
CA PRO A 28 -23.26 -6.64 -13.52
C PRO A 28 -23.69 -7.23 -14.88
N PRO A 29 -24.98 -7.63 -15.02
CA PRO A 29 -25.52 -8.10 -16.29
C PRO A 29 -25.45 -7.01 -17.36
N SER A 30 -25.53 -7.41 -18.65
CA SER A 30 -25.39 -6.49 -19.80
C SER A 30 -26.39 -5.32 -19.80
N THR A 31 -27.54 -5.49 -19.16
CA THR A 31 -28.54 -4.43 -18.91
C THR A 31 -28.75 -4.32 -17.40
N PRO A 32 -27.91 -3.55 -16.68
CA PRO A 32 -27.97 -3.49 -15.24
C PRO A 32 -29.17 -2.69 -14.75
N SER A 33 -29.79 -3.14 -13.67
CA SER A 33 -30.68 -2.30 -12.88
C SER A 33 -29.88 -1.29 -12.05
N THR A 34 -30.58 -0.33 -11.44
CA THR A 34 -29.96 0.60 -10.48
C THR A 34 -29.39 -0.14 -9.28
N GLU A 35 -30.04 -1.23 -8.84
CA GLU A 35 -29.57 -2.07 -7.74
C GLU A 35 -28.29 -2.82 -8.12
N ASP A 36 -28.25 -3.44 -9.30
CA ASP A 36 -27.04 -4.12 -9.80
C ASP A 36 -25.84 -3.17 -9.89
N THR A 37 -26.10 -1.94 -10.34
CA THR A 37 -25.07 -0.90 -10.44
C THR A 37 -24.58 -0.49 -9.06
N ALA A 38 -25.49 -0.29 -8.09
CA ALA A 38 -25.13 0.08 -6.73
C ALA A 38 -24.31 -1.02 -6.04
N VAL A 39 -24.67 -2.29 -6.24
CA VAL A 39 -23.93 -3.45 -5.71
C VAL A 39 -22.54 -3.51 -6.32
N TYR A 40 -22.41 -3.40 -7.65
CA TYR A 40 -21.13 -3.41 -8.33
C TYR A 40 -20.19 -2.30 -7.85
N LEU A 41 -20.69 -1.06 -7.76
CA LEU A 41 -19.90 0.07 -7.27
C LEU A 41 -19.53 -0.06 -5.79
N GLY A 42 -20.41 -0.63 -4.97
CA GLY A 42 -20.13 -0.94 -3.57
C GLY A 42 -19.00 -1.95 -3.42
N LEU A 43 -19.03 -3.03 -4.21
CA LEU A 43 -17.96 -4.03 -4.25
C LEU A 43 -16.65 -3.41 -4.74
N LEU A 44 -16.68 -2.64 -5.82
CA LEU A 44 -15.49 -1.99 -6.35
C LEU A 44 -14.85 -1.07 -5.30
N ARG A 45 -15.64 -0.22 -4.63
CA ARG A 45 -15.16 0.66 -3.56
C ARG A 45 -14.54 -0.12 -2.41
N LYS A 46 -15.20 -1.21 -1.97
CA LYS A 46 -14.68 -2.08 -0.91
C LYS A 46 -13.32 -2.66 -1.30
N TYR A 47 -13.22 -3.25 -2.48
CA TYR A 47 -11.98 -3.89 -2.93
C TYR A 47 -10.87 -2.88 -3.20
N THR A 48 -11.19 -1.67 -3.66
CA THR A 48 -10.19 -0.59 -3.75
C THR A 48 -9.63 -0.21 -2.39
N ALA A 49 -10.47 -0.05 -1.37
CA ALA A 49 -10.00 0.25 -0.02
C ALA A 49 -9.16 -0.89 0.58
N GLN A 50 -9.56 -2.14 0.35
CA GLN A 50 -8.79 -3.30 0.77
C GLN A 50 -7.43 -3.37 0.05
N MET A 51 -7.42 -3.18 -1.28
CA MET A 51 -6.21 -3.13 -2.09
C MET A 51 -5.23 -2.07 -1.57
N GLN A 52 -5.73 -0.88 -1.22
CA GLN A 52 -4.92 0.19 -0.64
C GLN A 52 -4.27 -0.25 0.69
N SER A 53 -5.04 -0.90 1.57
CA SER A 53 -4.52 -1.43 2.82
C SER A 53 -3.45 -2.50 2.61
N GLU A 54 -3.65 -3.41 1.65
CA GLU A 54 -2.69 -4.46 1.29
C GLU A 54 -1.39 -3.85 0.76
N MET A 55 -1.48 -2.87 -0.16
CA MET A 55 -0.31 -2.16 -0.68
C MET A 55 0.45 -1.39 0.40
N ASN A 56 -0.25 -0.68 1.28
CA ASN A 56 0.39 0.05 2.38
C ASN A 56 1.13 -0.91 3.32
N THR A 57 0.52 -2.05 3.65
CA THR A 57 1.13 -3.08 4.48
C THR A 57 2.38 -3.64 3.81
N PHE A 58 2.27 -4.00 2.53
CA PHE A 58 3.37 -4.53 1.73
C PHE A 58 4.55 -3.54 1.67
N LEU A 59 4.29 -2.27 1.35
CA LEU A 59 5.33 -1.25 1.26
C LEU A 59 6.00 -1.00 2.61
N THR A 60 5.23 -0.98 3.70
CA THR A 60 5.77 -0.81 5.06
C THR A 60 6.71 -1.97 5.41
N GLN A 61 6.29 -3.21 5.16
CA GLN A 61 7.13 -4.40 5.38
C GLN A 61 8.41 -4.35 4.55
N LYS A 62 8.31 -3.94 3.28
CA LYS A 62 9.47 -3.82 2.39
C LYS A 62 10.46 -2.76 2.88
N MET A 63 9.98 -1.62 3.39
CA MET A 63 10.85 -0.61 4.01
C MET A 63 11.59 -1.15 5.23
N ASP A 64 10.91 -1.92 6.09
CA ASP A 64 11.54 -2.54 7.26
C ASP A 64 12.60 -3.58 6.87
N GLU A 65 12.34 -4.38 5.84
CA GLU A 65 13.29 -5.33 5.26
C GLU A 65 14.51 -4.62 4.67
N ASP A 66 14.28 -3.55 3.90
CA ASP A 66 15.33 -2.75 3.28
C ASP A 66 16.18 -2.05 4.37
N ARG A 67 15.57 -1.52 5.44
CA ARG A 67 16.28 -0.93 6.59
C ARG A 67 17.20 -1.94 7.27
N LYS A 68 16.70 -3.13 7.60
CA LYS A 68 17.52 -4.21 8.21
C LYS A 68 18.66 -4.63 7.30
N THR A 69 18.41 -4.69 5.98
CA THR A 69 19.43 -5.05 5.00
C THR A 69 20.52 -3.98 4.93
N ALA A 70 20.16 -2.70 4.91
CA ALA A 70 21.10 -1.58 4.92
C ALA A 70 21.96 -1.55 6.20
N GLU A 71 21.34 -1.78 7.36
CA GLU A 71 22.04 -1.90 8.65
C GLU A 71 23.03 -3.06 8.67
N SER A 72 22.64 -4.23 8.13
CA SER A 72 23.50 -5.43 8.09
C SER A 72 24.68 -5.34 7.12
N THR A 73 24.53 -4.59 6.02
CA THR A 73 25.56 -4.46 4.98
C THR A 73 26.47 -3.25 5.18
N GLY A 74 26.22 -2.42 6.19
CA GLY A 74 26.98 -1.19 6.46
C GLY A 74 26.91 -0.16 5.31
N SER A 75 26.02 -0.36 4.34
CA SER A 75 25.85 0.50 3.18
C SER A 75 24.98 1.68 3.58
N ASN A 76 25.66 2.79 3.89
CA ASN A 76 25.15 4.06 4.38
C ASN A 76 24.36 4.86 3.30
N SER A 77 23.57 4.18 2.45
CA SER A 77 22.93 4.74 1.25
C SER A 77 21.53 5.32 1.50
N THR A 78 20.95 5.08 2.68
CA THR A 78 19.87 5.93 3.21
C THR A 78 20.51 7.03 4.05
N PRO A 79 20.06 8.30 3.99
CA PRO A 79 20.46 9.26 4.98
C PRO A 79 20.07 8.66 6.33
N LYS A 80 21.07 8.37 7.17
CA LYS A 80 20.87 7.98 8.57
C LYS A 80 20.04 9.08 9.22
N ILE A 81 18.73 8.89 9.26
CA ILE A 81 17.90 9.54 10.27
C ILE A 81 18.23 8.74 11.51
N ASP A 82 19.20 9.26 12.23
CA ASP A 82 19.68 8.73 13.50
C ASP A 82 18.55 9.04 14.50
N GLU A 83 17.58 8.14 14.66
CA GLU A 83 16.38 8.34 15.51
C GLU A 83 16.77 8.76 16.94
N ALA A 84 17.91 8.29 17.44
CA ALA A 84 18.49 8.71 18.73
C ALA A 84 18.90 10.20 18.76
N LYS A 85 19.26 10.78 17.61
CA LYS A 85 19.69 12.17 17.47
C LYS A 85 18.52 13.14 17.23
N GLU A 86 17.39 12.65 16.73
CA GLU A 86 16.12 13.42 16.74
C GLU A 86 15.46 13.43 18.13
N GLU A 87 15.55 12.35 18.91
CA GLU A 87 15.04 12.34 20.30
C GLU A 87 15.80 13.32 21.21
N GLU A 88 17.12 13.48 21.04
CA GLU A 88 17.92 14.44 21.82
C GLU A 88 17.57 15.91 21.52
N ASN A 89 17.00 16.20 20.35
CA ASN A 89 16.64 17.56 19.93
C ASN A 89 15.15 17.89 20.13
N TYR A 90 14.37 16.94 20.66
CA TYR A 90 12.94 17.12 20.96
C TYR A 90 12.70 17.81 22.32
N GLY A 91 13.75 18.21 23.03
CA GLY A 91 13.71 18.78 24.38
C GLY A 91 14.22 20.23 24.51
N GLU A 92 14.62 20.88 23.42
CA GLU A 92 15.00 22.30 23.44
C GLU A 92 13.87 23.11 22.76
N GLU A 93 12.86 23.47 23.55
CA GLU A 93 11.91 24.52 23.18
C GLU A 93 12.73 25.76 22.80
N VAL A 94 12.66 26.17 21.53
CA VAL A 94 13.26 27.42 21.08
C VAL A 94 12.37 28.54 21.62
N ASP A 95 12.57 28.90 22.89
CA ASP A 95 12.00 30.12 23.46
C ASP A 95 12.47 31.29 22.58
N GLU A 96 11.51 31.89 21.86
CA GLU A 96 11.68 33.14 21.14
C GLU A 96 12.16 34.24 22.11
N ALA A 97 13.24 34.94 21.73
CA ALA A 97 13.65 36.20 22.34
C ALA A 97 14.09 37.21 21.27
#